data_AF-A0A1V5X3R6-F1
#
_entry.id   AF-A0A1V5X3R6-F1
#
_cell.length_a   1.000
_cell.length_b   1.000
_cell.length_c   1.000
_cell.angle_alpha   90.00
_cell.angle_beta   90.00
_cell.angle_gamma   90.00
#
_symmetry.space_group_name_H-M   'P 1'
#
loop_
_entity.id
_entity.type
_entity.pdbx_description
1 polymer ?
#
loop_
_entity_poly.entity_id
_entity_poly.type
_entity_poly.pdbx_seq_one_letter_code
_entity_poly.pdbx_strand_id
1 'polypeptide(L)'
;MAVFEKKGIEVLGIDGSRANFRHLKINMNNFLLFDIRKAYKSKKKYDLCFCLEVAEHIEEGYSDILIKSLTSSSSAIVFSAEPAAESGVRHINLKPYEWWISKFDREKFILDRFLTEHLKQEMIKVGGIQEWYIRNLLVFKSAV
;
A
#
# COMPACT_ATOMS: atom_id res chain seq x y z
N MET A 1 -10.53 -4.26 0.72
CA MET A 1 -10.83 -4.89 -0.59
C MET A 1 -12.24 -5.49 -0.66
N ALA A 2 -12.63 -6.44 0.21
CA ALA A 2 -13.97 -7.08 0.19
C ALA A 2 -15.17 -6.11 0.15
N VAL A 3 -15.08 -5.00 0.89
CA VAL A 3 -16.14 -3.97 0.91
C VAL A 3 -16.30 -3.28 -0.45
N PHE A 4 -15.21 -3.07 -1.20
CA PHE A 4 -15.27 -2.49 -2.54
C PHE A 4 -15.95 -3.47 -3.51
N GLU A 5 -15.55 -4.74 -3.48
CA GLU A 5 -16.15 -5.77 -4.33
C GLU A 5 -17.66 -5.94 -4.06
N LYS A 6 -18.09 -5.92 -2.79
CA LYS A 6 -19.51 -5.94 -2.41
C LYS A 6 -20.31 -4.75 -2.95
N LYS A 7 -19.64 -3.63 -3.21
CA LYS A 7 -20.24 -2.43 -3.83
C LYS A 7 -20.18 -2.45 -5.37
N GLY A 8 -19.75 -3.56 -5.97
CA GLY A 8 -19.59 -3.69 -7.42
C GLY A 8 -18.37 -2.96 -7.97
N ILE A 9 -17.46 -2.50 -7.10
CA ILE A 9 -16.21 -1.88 -7.53
C ILE A 9 -15.22 -2.97 -7.89
N GLU A 10 -14.58 -2.82 -9.05
CA GLU A 10 -13.57 -3.75 -9.50
C GLU A 10 -12.32 -3.68 -8.59
N VAL A 11 -11.83 -4.85 -8.19
CA VAL A 11 -10.67 -4.98 -7.32
C VAL A 11 -9.70 -6.01 -7.87
N LEU A 12 -8.42 -5.81 -7.60
CA LEU A 12 -7.39 -6.81 -7.76
C LEU A 12 -6.54 -6.85 -6.49
N GLY A 13 -6.55 -7.97 -5.77
CA GLY A 13 -5.66 -8.24 -4.65
C GLY A 13 -4.38 -8.91 -5.13
N ILE A 14 -3.23 -8.44 -4.66
CA ILE A 14 -1.92 -9.04 -4.97
C ILE A 14 -1.23 -9.40 -3.66
N ASP A 15 -0.78 -10.64 -3.53
CA ASP A 15 -0.04 -11.11 -2.36
C ASP A 15 0.94 -12.22 -2.77
N GLY A 16 2.10 -12.30 -2.12
CA GLY A 16 3.12 -13.32 -2.39
C GLY A 16 2.90 -14.63 -1.62
N SER A 17 2.00 -14.64 -0.62
CA SER A 17 1.78 -15.75 0.29
C SER A 17 0.57 -16.59 -0.13
N ARG A 18 0.83 -17.85 -0.51
CA ARG A 18 -0.23 -18.86 -0.71
C ARG A 18 -1.03 -19.16 0.57
N ALA A 19 -0.45 -18.94 1.75
CA ALA A 19 -1.16 -19.16 3.01
C ALA A 19 -2.39 -18.25 3.16
N ASN A 20 -2.37 -17.07 2.52
CA ASN A 20 -3.45 -16.10 2.59
C ASN A 20 -4.69 -16.50 1.78
N PHE A 21 -4.61 -17.55 0.96
CA PHE A 21 -5.76 -18.02 0.15
C PHE A 21 -6.96 -18.40 1.02
N ARG A 22 -6.71 -18.97 2.21
CA ARG A 22 -7.77 -19.35 3.15
C ARG A 22 -8.40 -18.15 3.87
N HIS A 23 -7.73 -17.01 3.85
CA HIS A 23 -8.18 -15.77 4.49
C HIS A 23 -8.72 -14.75 3.49
N LEU A 24 -8.68 -15.06 2.19
CA LEU A 24 -9.15 -14.19 1.12
C LEU A 24 -10.61 -13.80 1.35
N LYS A 25 -10.89 -12.49 1.31
CA LYS A 25 -12.23 -11.93 1.47
C LYS A 25 -12.80 -11.34 0.17
N ILE A 26 -12.08 -11.52 -0.94
CA ILE A 26 -12.50 -11.16 -2.30
C ILE A 26 -12.68 -12.43 -3.14
N ASN A 27 -13.30 -12.31 -4.31
CA ASN A 27 -13.36 -13.41 -5.27
C ASN A 27 -11.94 -13.84 -5.68
N MET A 28 -11.70 -15.16 -5.75
CA MET A 28 -10.41 -15.71 -6.17
C MET A 28 -9.99 -15.25 -7.58
N ASN A 29 -10.94 -14.99 -8.47
CA ASN A 29 -10.67 -14.46 -9.81
C ASN A 29 -10.13 -13.01 -9.78
N ASN A 30 -10.34 -12.31 -8.66
CA ASN A 30 -9.86 -10.96 -8.40
C ASN A 30 -8.59 -10.97 -7.54
N PHE A 31 -7.90 -12.10 -7.47
CA PHE A 31 -6.67 -12.26 -6.71
C PHE A 31 -5.53 -12.79 -7.58
N LEU A 32 -4.34 -12.24 -7.39
CA LEU A 32 -3.12 -12.62 -8.08
C LEU A 32 -2.04 -12.99 -7.06
N LEU A 33 -1.62 -14.26 -7.08
CA LEU A 33 -0.43 -14.70 -6.35
C LEU A 33 0.82 -14.21 -7.09
N PHE A 34 1.51 -13.21 -6.54
CA PHE A 34 2.66 -12.61 -7.18
C PHE A 34 3.68 -12.10 -6.16
N ASP A 35 4.95 -12.33 -6.44
CA ASP A 35 6.05 -11.81 -5.64
C ASP A 35 6.35 -10.35 -6.05
N ILE A 36 5.92 -9.41 -5.22
CA ILE A 36 6.04 -7.96 -5.49
C ILE A 36 7.49 -7.45 -5.51
N ARG A 37 8.47 -8.29 -5.16
CA ARG A 37 9.90 -8.00 -5.38
C ARG A 37 10.26 -8.01 -6.88
N LYS A 38 9.39 -8.56 -7.72
CA LYS A 38 9.49 -8.51 -9.18
C LYS A 38 8.66 -7.33 -9.70
N ALA A 39 9.10 -6.73 -10.81
CA ALA A 39 8.36 -5.64 -11.43
C ALA A 39 6.95 -6.09 -11.84
N TYR A 40 5.93 -5.57 -11.16
CA TYR A 40 4.55 -5.78 -11.54
C TYR A 40 4.12 -4.64 -12.47
N LYS A 41 3.72 -5.01 -13.68
CA LYS A 41 3.12 -4.07 -14.63
C LYS A 41 1.64 -4.37 -14.73
N SER A 42 0.82 -3.49 -14.17
CA SER A 42 -0.62 -3.61 -14.30
C SER A 42 -1.03 -3.55 -15.77
N LYS A 43 -1.99 -4.40 -16.17
CA LYS A 43 -2.56 -4.39 -17.53
C LYS A 43 -3.39 -3.15 -17.83
N LYS A 44 -3.75 -2.40 -16.78
CA LYS A 44 -4.54 -1.18 -16.85
C LYS A 44 -4.23 -0.26 -15.66
N LYS A 45 -4.67 0.99 -15.75
CA LYS A 45 -4.64 1.91 -14.61
C LYS A 45 -5.90 1.73 -13.76
N TYR A 46 -5.73 1.60 -12.46
CA TYR A 46 -6.80 1.67 -11.47
C TYR A 46 -6.92 3.09 -10.92
N ASP A 47 -8.11 3.46 -10.46
CA ASP A 47 -8.35 4.77 -9.85
C ASP A 47 -7.68 4.92 -8.48
N LEU A 48 -7.39 3.81 -7.80
CA LEU A 48 -6.78 3.78 -6.46
C LEU A 48 -5.93 2.53 -6.27
N CYS A 49 -4.76 2.67 -5.64
CA CYS A 49 -3.89 1.57 -5.23
C CYS A 49 -3.62 1.63 -3.72
N PHE A 50 -3.66 0.47 -3.06
CA PHE A 50 -3.32 0.32 -1.64
C PHE A 50 -2.06 -0.52 -1.49
N CYS A 51 -1.15 -0.10 -0.62
CA CYS A 51 -0.02 -0.90 -0.15
C CYS A 51 0.18 -0.61 1.34
N LEU A 52 -0.42 -1.45 2.19
CA LEU A 52 -0.55 -1.18 3.62
C LEU A 52 0.11 -2.31 4.41
N GLU A 53 1.09 -1.99 5.25
CA GLU A 53 1.87 -2.92 6.08
C GLU A 53 2.49 -4.07 5.26
N VAL A 54 3.22 -3.70 4.22
CA VAL A 54 3.90 -4.63 3.30
C VAL A 54 5.36 -4.25 3.11
N ALA A 55 5.64 -2.96 2.92
CA ALA A 55 6.94 -2.51 2.43
C ALA A 55 8.08 -2.76 3.42
N GLU A 56 7.79 -2.77 4.72
CA GLU A 56 8.71 -3.09 5.82
C GLU A 56 9.15 -4.56 5.84
N HIS A 57 8.42 -5.44 5.14
CA HIS A 57 8.74 -6.86 5.00
C HIS A 57 9.54 -7.17 3.72
N ILE A 58 9.75 -6.18 2.85
CA ILE A 58 10.45 -6.32 1.57
C ILE A 58 11.88 -5.84 1.72
N GLU A 59 12.88 -6.61 1.27
CA GLU A 59 14.28 -6.22 1.35
C GLU A 59 14.51 -4.86 0.68
N GLU A 60 15.34 -4.00 1.28
CA GLU A 60 15.56 -2.61 0.84
C GLU A 60 15.84 -2.51 -0.68
N GLY A 61 16.64 -3.43 -1.22
CA GLY A 61 17.01 -3.47 -2.65
C GLY A 61 15.83 -3.64 -3.63
N TYR A 62 14.67 -4.11 -3.16
CA TYR A 62 13.45 -4.22 -3.98
C TYR A 62 12.49 -3.04 -3.80
N SER A 63 12.80 -2.07 -2.94
CA SER A 63 11.89 -0.95 -2.65
C SER A 63 11.58 -0.11 -3.88
N ASP A 64 12.56 0.14 -4.76
CA ASP A 64 12.32 0.90 -5.99
C ASP A 64 11.43 0.12 -6.98
N ILE A 65 11.53 -1.20 -7.00
CA ILE A 65 10.67 -2.07 -7.81
C ILE A 65 9.23 -2.05 -7.27
N LEU A 66 9.08 -2.09 -5.94
CA LEU A 66 7.79 -1.94 -5.29
C LEU A 66 7.15 -0.60 -5.64
N ILE A 67 7.84 0.53 -5.40
CA ILE A 67 7.29 1.87 -5.68
C ILE A 67 6.90 2.02 -7.15
N LYS A 68 7.74 1.58 -8.10
CA LYS A 68 7.38 1.56 -9.54
C LYS A 68 6.14 0.74 -9.85
N SER A 69 5.99 -0.41 -9.18
CA SER A 69 4.81 -1.26 -9.35
C SER A 69 3.53 -0.55 -8.88
N LEU A 70 3.60 0.15 -7.74
CA LEU A 70 2.47 0.92 -7.20
C LEU A 70 2.11 2.11 -8.11
N THR A 71 3.09 2.95 -8.46
CA THR A 71 2.87 4.17 -9.26
C THR A 71 2.48 3.88 -10.70
N SER A 72 2.90 2.75 -11.26
CA SER A 72 2.41 2.28 -12.56
C SER A 72 0.94 1.83 -12.51
N SER A 73 0.47 1.37 -11.34
CA SER A 73 -0.87 0.80 -11.17
C SER A 73 -1.96 1.85 -10.96
N SER A 74 -1.65 3.02 -10.38
CA SER A 74 -2.62 4.10 -10.17
C SER A 74 -1.95 5.47 -10.09
N SER A 75 -2.70 6.56 -10.31
CA SER A 75 -2.30 7.93 -10.00
C SER A 75 -2.60 8.36 -8.56
N ALA A 76 -3.29 7.53 -7.77
CA ALA A 76 -3.56 7.76 -6.36
C ALA A 76 -3.18 6.52 -5.54
N ILE A 77 -2.24 6.70 -4.60
CA ILE A 77 -1.70 5.61 -3.77
C ILE A 77 -1.99 5.90 -2.30
N VAL A 78 -2.53 4.92 -1.58
CA VAL A 78 -2.59 4.91 -0.12
C VAL A 78 -1.57 3.90 0.37
N PHE A 79 -0.63 4.37 1.16
CA PHE A 79 0.56 3.64 1.55
C PHE A 79 0.71 3.65 3.08
N SER A 80 1.17 2.55 3.65
CA SER A 80 1.70 2.53 5.01
C SER A 80 2.88 1.56 5.08
N ALA A 81 3.84 1.92 5.93
CA ALA A 81 4.96 1.07 6.29
C ALA A 81 5.45 1.51 7.66
N GLU A 82 5.86 0.55 8.49
CA GLU A 82 6.35 0.83 9.84
C GLU A 82 7.69 1.58 9.81
N PRO A 83 7.78 2.80 10.38
CA PRO A 83 9.00 3.59 10.36
C PRO A 83 10.07 3.16 11.38
N ALA A 84 9.69 2.45 12.44
CA ALA A 84 10.60 2.11 13.54
C ALA A 84 10.43 0.66 14.01
N ALA A 85 11.42 0.15 14.73
CA ALA A 85 11.41 -1.24 15.21
C ALA A 85 10.46 -1.43 16.40
N GLU A 86 9.15 -1.19 16.22
CA GLU A 86 8.15 -1.63 17.18
C GLU A 86 7.77 -3.08 16.90
N SER A 87 8.50 -4.01 17.51
CA SER A 87 8.04 -5.40 17.81
C SER A 87 7.50 -6.27 16.65
N GLY A 88 7.67 -5.87 15.39
CA GLY A 88 7.10 -6.53 14.22
C GLY A 88 7.88 -7.77 13.77
N VAL A 89 7.15 -8.83 13.39
CA VAL A 89 7.76 -10.07 12.89
C VAL A 89 8.35 -9.82 11.50
N ARG A 90 9.67 -10.00 11.35
CA ARG A 90 10.41 -9.86 10.07
C ARG A 90 10.26 -8.48 9.41
N HIS A 91 10.27 -7.41 10.20
CA HIS A 91 10.42 -6.05 9.68
C HIS A 91 11.90 -5.84 9.31
N ILE A 92 12.25 -6.15 8.06
CA ILE A 92 13.63 -6.13 7.56
C ILE A 92 13.99 -4.81 6.86
N ASN A 93 13.01 -3.95 6.60
CA ASN A 93 13.17 -2.70 5.87
C ASN A 93 12.40 -1.55 6.53
N LEU A 94 12.70 -1.34 7.80
CA LEU A 94 12.20 -0.20 8.57
C LEU A 94 12.88 1.07 8.08
N LYS A 95 12.09 2.03 7.61
CA LYS A 95 12.59 3.29 7.05
C LYS A 95 11.69 4.45 7.48
N PRO A 96 12.28 5.62 7.81
CA PRO A 96 11.50 6.80 8.15
C PRO A 96 10.62 7.24 6.98
N TYR A 97 9.54 7.97 7.27
CA TYR A 97 8.58 8.41 6.26
C TYR A 97 9.24 9.18 5.11
N GLU A 98 10.22 10.03 5.42
CA GLU A 98 10.95 10.85 4.46
C GLU A 98 11.66 9.99 3.41
N TRP A 99 12.11 8.80 3.78
CA TRP A 99 12.76 7.88 2.86
C TRP A 99 11.76 7.34 1.83
N TRP A 100 10.57 6.90 2.26
CA TRP A 100 9.50 6.48 1.36
C TRP A 100 8.98 7.63 0.49
N ILE A 101 8.77 8.80 1.08
CA ILE A 101 8.37 10.02 0.36
C ILE A 101 9.39 10.33 -0.75
N SER A 102 10.70 10.23 -0.46
CA SER A 102 11.74 10.48 -1.47
C SER A 102 11.72 9.50 -2.65
N LYS A 103 11.27 8.25 -2.43
CA LYS A 103 11.12 7.27 -3.51
C LYS A 103 9.92 7.57 -4.38
N PHE A 104 8.78 7.93 -3.77
CA PHE A 104 7.61 8.37 -4.51
C PHE A 104 7.89 9.64 -5.33
N ASP A 105 8.64 10.60 -4.77
CA ASP A 105 9.01 11.83 -5.47
C ASP A 105 9.82 11.57 -6.76
N ARG A 106 10.74 10.60 -6.73
CA ARG A 106 11.50 10.16 -7.93
C ARG A 106 10.60 9.62 -9.03
N GLU A 107 9.47 9.01 -8.67
CA GLU A 107 8.44 8.52 -9.60
C GLU A 107 7.38 9.58 -9.92
N LYS A 108 7.59 10.86 -9.54
CA LYS A 108 6.68 11.99 -9.75
C LYS A 108 5.37 11.90 -8.98
N PHE A 109 5.43 11.34 -7.76
CA PHE A 109 4.30 11.31 -6.83
C PHE A 109 4.60 12.17 -5.61
N ILE A 110 3.66 13.05 -5.27
CA ILE A 110 3.78 13.99 -4.15
C ILE A 110 2.87 13.52 -3.02
N LEU A 111 3.35 13.66 -1.77
CA LEU A 111 2.55 13.43 -0.58
C LEU A 111 1.40 14.46 -0.50
N ASP A 112 0.16 13.99 -0.56
CA ASP A 112 -1.03 14.80 -0.29
C ASP A 112 -1.24 14.87 1.23
N ARG A 113 -0.58 15.85 1.86
CA ARG A 113 -0.63 16.05 3.32
C ARG A 113 -2.05 16.30 3.82
N PHE A 114 -2.83 17.07 3.08
CA PHE A 114 -4.21 17.40 3.48
C PHE A 114 -5.07 16.13 3.48
N LEU A 115 -5.05 15.35 2.40
CA LEU A 115 -5.84 14.12 2.32
C LEU A 115 -5.33 13.05 3.30
N THR A 116 -4.02 12.97 3.52
CA THR A 116 -3.42 12.07 4.52
C THR A 116 -3.99 12.38 5.91
N GLU A 117 -3.92 13.62 6.36
CA GLU A 117 -4.41 14.00 7.68
C GLU A 117 -5.93 13.88 7.78
N HIS A 118 -6.66 14.26 6.72
CA HIS A 118 -8.11 14.08 6.67
C HIS A 118 -8.51 12.61 6.85
N LEU A 119 -7.89 11.68 6.12
CA LEU A 119 -8.18 10.25 6.27
C LEU A 119 -7.83 9.73 7.66
N LYS A 120 -6.72 10.18 8.25
CA LYS A 120 -6.38 9.82 9.64
C LYS A 120 -7.46 10.26 10.62
N GLN A 121 -7.98 11.49 10.48
CA GLN A 121 -9.07 11.98 11.33
C GLN A 121 -10.37 11.18 11.13
N GLU A 122 -10.72 10.82 9.89
CA GLU A 122 -11.88 9.97 9.63
C GLU A 122 -11.70 8.56 10.22
N MET A 123 -10.50 7.99 10.15
CA MET A 123 -10.18 6.70 10.79
C MET A 123 -10.30 6.76 12.31
N ILE A 124 -9.85 7.85 12.94
CA ILE A 124 -10.01 8.09 14.38
C ILE A 124 -11.50 8.14 14.75
N LYS A 125 -12.32 8.87 13.99
CA LYS A 125 -13.76 9.01 14.24
C LYS A 125 -14.51 7.69 14.12
N VAL A 126 -14.17 6.86 13.12
CA VAL A 126 -14.78 5.53 12.95
C VAL A 126 -14.47 4.62 14.13
N GLY A 127 -13.27 4.76 14.72
CA GLY A 127 -12.84 3.96 15.87
C GLY A 127 -12.52 2.49 15.52
N GLY A 128 -11.93 1.77 16.47
CA GLY A 128 -11.60 0.35 16.31
C GLY A 128 -10.42 0.05 15.37
N ILE A 129 -9.67 1.08 14.95
CA ILE A 129 -8.45 0.96 14.15
C ILE A 129 -7.24 1.21 15.07
N GLN A 130 -6.21 0.39 14.92
CA GLN A 130 -4.99 0.51 15.71
C GLN A 130 -4.26 1.83 15.44
N GLU A 131 -3.75 2.46 16.49
CA GLU A 131 -3.12 3.78 16.41
C GLU A 131 -1.93 3.81 15.46
N TRP A 132 -1.07 2.78 15.51
CA TRP A 132 0.08 2.67 14.61
C TRP A 132 -0.34 2.62 13.13
N TYR A 133 -1.45 1.95 12.81
CA TYR A 133 -1.97 1.88 11.44
C TYR A 133 -2.47 3.24 10.94
N ILE A 134 -3.11 4.02 11.82
CA ILE A 134 -3.52 5.39 11.53
C ILE A 134 -2.27 6.28 11.35
N ARG A 135 -1.33 6.19 12.29
CA ARG A 135 -0.10 7.00 12.33
C ARG A 135 0.73 6.84 11.05
N ASN A 136 0.90 5.61 10.59
CA ASN A 136 1.78 5.23 9.48
C ASN A 136 1.15 5.49 8.09
N LEU A 137 -0.13 5.87 8.02
CA LEU A 137 -0.84 6.12 6.76
C LEU A 137 -0.27 7.36 6.04
N LEU A 138 -0.03 7.22 4.73
CA LEU A 138 0.38 8.27 3.80
C LEU A 138 -0.42 8.16 2.50
N VAL A 139 -0.76 9.31 1.91
CA VAL A 139 -1.47 9.37 0.62
C VAL A 139 -0.64 10.12 -0.40
N PHE A 140 -0.43 9.52 -1.57
CA PHE A 140 0.33 10.10 -2.66
C PHE A 140 -0.52 10.27 -3.92
N LYS A 141 -0.25 11.35 -4.67
CA LYS A 141 -0.86 11.62 -5.97
C LYS A 141 0.18 11.87 -7.05
N SER A 142 -0.12 11.44 -8.28
CA SER A 142 0.64 11.81 -9.47
C SER A 142 0.72 13.32 -9.60
N ALA A 143 1.93 13.84 -9.85
CA ALA A 143 2.18 15.25 -10.16
C ALA A 143 2.21 15.53 -11.68
N VAL A 144 1.80 14.54 -12.47
CA VAL A 144 1.76 14.53 -13.94
C VAL A 144 0.33 14.29 -14.38
#